data_AF-A0A9P8AW37-F1
#
_entry.id   AF-A0A9P8AW37-F1
#
_cell.length_a   1.000
_cell.length_b   1.000
_cell.length_c   1.000
_cell.angle_alpha   90.00
_cell.angle_beta   90.00
_cell.angle_gamma   90.00
#
_symmetry.space_group_name_H-M   'P 1'
#
loop_
_entity.id
_entity.type
_entity.pdbx_description
1 polymer ?
#
loop_
_entity_poly.entity_id
_entity_poly.type
_entity_poly.pdbx_seq_one_letter_code
_entity_poly.pdbx_strand_id
1 'polypeptide(L)'
;LLNDPSLQATLHALKDFIVVNISFNVNHLENILYFHPNEFFVSSVIHGLHNGFWPLNFGKWEDSLYDKTENYTNDLQDINEIRAFCDHEVTAKCWSLSLPDGFTLLPDMKVSPMFVV
;
A
#
# COMPACT_ATOMS: atom_id res chain seq x y z
N LEU A 1 15.53 -14.13 6.05
CA LEU A 1 14.52 -13.07 5.90
C LEU A 1 13.40 -13.21 6.92
N LEU A 2 12.51 -14.22 6.84
CA LEU A 2 11.43 -14.39 7.82
C LEU A 2 11.88 -14.67 9.28
N ASN A 3 13.10 -15.18 9.47
CA ASN A 3 13.67 -15.44 10.81
C ASN A 3 14.59 -14.31 11.32
N ASP A 4 14.67 -13.18 10.60
CA ASP A 4 15.47 -12.04 11.06
C ASP A 4 14.72 -11.32 12.20
N PRO A 5 15.30 -11.22 13.41
CA PRO A 5 14.63 -10.61 14.56
C PRO A 5 14.26 -9.14 14.33
N SER A 6 15.07 -8.40 13.57
CA SER A 6 14.84 -6.98 13.29
C SER A 6 13.68 -6.80 12.32
N LEU A 7 13.58 -7.67 11.32
CA LEU A 7 12.48 -7.70 10.38
C LEU A 7 11.17 -8.09 11.08
N GLN A 8 11.20 -9.12 11.92
CA GLN A 8 10.01 -9.53 12.70
C GLN A 8 9.53 -8.43 13.66
N ALA A 9 10.45 -7.79 14.39
CA ALA A 9 10.12 -6.69 15.28
C ALA A 9 9.50 -5.52 14.52
N THR A 10 10.02 -5.21 13.33
CA THR A 10 9.49 -4.15 12.47
C THR A 10 8.12 -4.49 11.91
N LEU A 11 7.91 -5.70 11.39
CA LEU A 11 6.59 -6.15 10.94
C LEU A 11 5.57 -6.11 12.07
N HIS A 12 5.97 -6.48 13.28
CA HIS A 12 5.08 -6.40 14.44
C HIS A 12 4.78 -4.95 14.84
N ALA A 13 5.76 -4.06 14.80
CA ALA A 13 5.58 -2.63 15.09
C ALA A 13 4.73 -1.92 14.01
N LEU A 14 4.85 -2.35 12.75
CA LEU A 14 4.15 -1.76 11.61
C LEU A 14 2.87 -2.49 11.21
N LYS A 15 2.45 -3.54 11.93
CA LYS A 15 1.32 -4.39 11.54
C LYS A 15 0.02 -3.61 11.32
N ASP A 16 -0.18 -2.53 12.09
CA ASP A 16 -1.38 -1.69 12.04
C ASP A 16 -1.28 -0.64 10.92
N PHE A 17 -0.09 -0.45 10.34
CA PHE A 17 0.20 0.47 9.25
C PHE A 17 0.33 -0.23 7.88
N ILE A 18 0.64 -1.53 7.89
CA ILE A 18 0.70 -2.39 6.70
C ILE A 18 -0.64 -3.11 6.58
N VAL A 19 -1.68 -2.35 6.21
CA VAL A 19 -3.01 -2.90 5.98
C VAL A 19 -3.25 -3.01 4.49
N VAL A 20 -3.39 -4.23 4.00
CA VAL A 20 -3.88 -4.49 2.64
C VAL A 20 -5.37 -4.77 2.74
N ASN A 21 -6.18 -3.70 2.67
CA ASN A 21 -7.63 -3.86 2.58
C ASN A 21 -8.04 -3.87 1.10
N ILE A 22 -8.62 -4.97 0.65
CA ILE A 22 -9.10 -5.09 -0.73
C ILE A 22 -10.52 -4.55 -0.76
N SER A 23 -10.72 -3.46 -1.49
CA SER A 23 -11.99 -2.73 -1.58
C SER A 23 -13.09 -3.48 -2.36
N PHE A 24 -12.79 -4.65 -2.91
CA PHE A 24 -13.73 -5.47 -3.67
C PHE A 24 -13.80 -6.90 -3.13
N ASN A 25 -14.93 -7.57 -3.40
CA ASN A 25 -15.16 -8.93 -2.93
C ASN A 25 -14.34 -9.94 -3.75
N VAL A 26 -13.24 -10.43 -3.17
CA VAL A 26 -12.35 -11.42 -3.81
C VAL A 26 -13.08 -12.71 -4.15
N ASN A 27 -13.99 -13.18 -3.29
CA ASN A 27 -14.78 -14.39 -3.57
C ASN A 27 -15.70 -14.18 -4.79
N HIS A 28 -16.22 -12.96 -4.97
CA HIS A 28 -17.01 -12.64 -6.15
C HIS A 28 -16.15 -12.61 -7.42
N LEU A 29 -14.94 -12.05 -7.33
CA LEU A 29 -13.98 -12.06 -8.43
C LEU A 29 -13.58 -13.50 -8.82
N GLU A 30 -13.31 -14.36 -7.84
CA GLU A 30 -13.01 -15.79 -8.06
C GLU A 30 -14.14 -16.49 -8.83
N ASN A 31 -15.40 -16.25 -8.42
CA ASN A 31 -16.56 -16.81 -9.11
C ASN A 31 -16.69 -16.33 -10.56
N ILE A 32 -16.41 -15.05 -10.83
CA ILE A 32 -16.41 -14.51 -12.21
C ILE A 32 -15.33 -15.19 -13.05
N LEU A 33 -14.17 -15.48 -12.47
CA LEU A 33 -13.01 -16.03 -13.16
C LEU A 33 -12.97 -17.57 -13.18
N TYR A 34 -13.96 -18.25 -12.61
CA TYR A 34 -13.98 -19.70 -12.44
C TYR A 34 -13.75 -20.48 -13.75
N PHE A 35 -14.32 -20.02 -14.87
CA PHE A 35 -14.18 -20.66 -16.18
C PHE A 35 -13.10 -20.02 -17.08
N HIS A 36 -12.18 -19.24 -16.50
CA HIS A 36 -11.16 -18.58 -17.27
C HIS A 36 -10.14 -19.60 -17.82
N PRO A 37 -9.75 -19.53 -19.11
CA PRO A 37 -8.90 -20.55 -19.76
C PRO A 37 -7.48 -20.63 -19.21
N ASN A 38 -7.04 -19.61 -18.46
CA ASN A 38 -5.73 -19.60 -17.78
C ASN A 38 -5.91 -19.78 -16.26
N GLU A 39 -6.32 -20.99 -15.86
CA GLU A 39 -6.62 -21.34 -14.47
C GLU A 39 -5.42 -21.11 -13.54
N PHE A 40 -4.20 -21.52 -13.94
CA PHE A 40 -3.00 -21.36 -13.12
C PHE A 40 -2.71 -19.90 -12.76
N PHE A 41 -2.88 -18.99 -13.73
CA PHE A 41 -2.70 -17.57 -13.50
C PHE A 41 -3.77 -17.02 -12.55
N VAL A 42 -5.03 -17.38 -12.78
CA VAL A 42 -6.17 -16.95 -11.94
C VAL A 42 -5.98 -17.43 -10.50
N SER A 43 -5.66 -18.71 -10.30
CA SER A 43 -5.40 -19.27 -8.98
C SER A 43 -4.25 -18.58 -8.27
N SER A 44 -3.17 -18.24 -8.99
CA SER A 44 -2.07 -17.45 -8.44
C SER A 44 -2.52 -16.05 -8.00
N VAL A 45 -3.35 -15.40 -8.82
CA VAL A 45 -3.87 -14.06 -8.50
C VAL A 45 -4.81 -14.09 -7.30
N ILE A 46 -5.79 -14.98 -7.29
CA ILE A 46 -6.75 -15.14 -6.19
C ILE A 46 -6.01 -15.50 -4.89
N HIS A 47 -5.00 -16.37 -4.95
CA HIS A 47 -4.18 -16.69 -3.80
C HIS A 47 -3.46 -15.47 -3.23
N GLY A 48 -2.84 -14.64 -4.08
CA GLY A 48 -2.19 -13.41 -3.64
C GLY A 48 -3.16 -12.35 -3.12
N LEU A 49 -4.39 -12.28 -3.64
CA LEU A 49 -5.42 -11.40 -3.09
C LEU A 49 -5.85 -11.84 -1.68
N HIS A 50 -6.01 -13.15 -1.44
CA HIS A 50 -6.38 -13.63 -0.11
C HIS A 50 -5.24 -13.57 0.92
N ASN A 51 -4.01 -13.78 0.48
CA ASN A 51 -2.87 -13.98 1.38
C ASN A 51 -1.84 -12.82 1.34
N GLY A 52 -2.10 -11.81 0.51
CA GLY A 52 -1.19 -10.70 0.24
C GLY A 52 -0.19 -11.01 -0.88
N PHE A 53 0.09 -10.03 -1.73
CA PHE A 53 1.23 -10.08 -2.66
C PHE A 53 2.41 -9.35 -2.03
N TRP A 54 3.50 -10.06 -1.81
CA TRP A 54 4.80 -9.44 -1.58
C TRP A 54 5.71 -9.74 -2.75
N PRO A 55 5.70 -8.90 -3.82
CA PRO A 55 6.82 -8.94 -4.74
C PRO A 55 8.05 -8.46 -3.97
N LEU A 56 9.08 -9.30 -3.93
CA LEU A 56 10.41 -8.86 -3.54
C LEU A 56 10.87 -7.87 -4.62
N ASN A 57 10.74 -6.57 -4.34
CA ASN A 57 11.31 -5.56 -5.20
C ASN A 57 12.82 -5.54 -4.99
N PHE A 58 13.55 -6.19 -5.89
CA PHE A 58 15.02 -6.10 -5.97
C PHE A 58 15.50 -4.90 -6.81
N GLY A 59 14.56 -4.11 -7.35
CA GLY A 59 14.88 -2.89 -8.07
C GLY A 59 15.49 -1.87 -7.12
N LYS A 60 16.62 -1.29 -7.51
CA LYS A 60 17.05 -0.03 -6.91
C LYS A 60 16.02 1.01 -7.30
N TRP A 61 15.29 1.54 -6.31
CA TRP A 61 14.50 2.74 -6.53
C TRP A 61 15.51 3.84 -6.84
N GLU A 62 15.60 4.26 -8.10
CA GLU A 62 16.34 5.49 -8.42
C GLU A 62 15.63 6.60 -7.64
N ASP A 63 16.36 7.21 -6.70
CA ASP A 63 15.97 8.48 -6.12
C ASP A 63 16.08 9.52 -7.23
N SER A 64 15.15 9.49 -8.19
CA SER A 64 14.93 10.63 -9.04
C SER A 64 14.44 11.71 -8.09
N LEU A 65 15.35 12.60 -7.69
CA LEU A 65 15.10 13.87 -7.00
C LEU A 65 14.08 14.77 -7.72
N TYR A 66 13.48 14.28 -8.81
CA TYR A 66 12.41 14.85 -9.60
C TYR A 66 11.08 14.15 -9.31
N ASP A 67 10.78 13.90 -8.04
CA ASP A 67 9.37 13.75 -7.68
C ASP A 67 8.76 15.14 -7.90
N LYS A 68 8.15 15.35 -9.07
CA LYS A 68 7.74 16.67 -9.58
C LYS A 68 6.61 17.20 -8.71
N THR A 69 6.96 17.85 -7.61
CA THR A 69 6.04 18.57 -6.74
C THR A 69 5.42 19.80 -7.42
N GLU A 70 5.93 20.19 -8.59
CA GLU A 70 5.45 21.34 -9.36
C GLU A 70 4.03 21.17 -9.94
N ASN A 71 3.46 19.95 -9.90
CA ASN A 71 2.12 19.68 -10.44
C ASN A 71 0.98 19.74 -9.41
N TYR A 72 1.27 19.97 -8.13
CA TYR A 72 0.23 20.02 -7.10
C TYR A 72 -0.31 21.44 -6.95
N THR A 73 -1.64 21.59 -6.95
CA THR A 73 -2.28 22.88 -6.68
C THR A 73 -1.92 23.38 -5.27
N ASN A 74 -1.48 24.63 -5.17
CA ASN A 74 -1.26 25.32 -3.89
C ASN A 74 -2.52 26.05 -3.36
N ASP A 75 -3.66 25.85 -4.01
CA ASP A 75 -4.94 26.42 -3.57
C ASP A 75 -5.43 25.69 -2.31
N LEU A 76 -5.85 26.48 -1.33
CA LEU A 76 -6.36 25.97 -0.06
C LEU A 76 -7.62 25.10 -0.25
N GLN A 77 -8.42 25.38 -1.28
CA GLN A 77 -9.61 24.59 -1.59
C GLN A 77 -9.24 23.16 -1.99
N ASP A 78 -8.36 23.01 -3.00
CA ASP A 78 -7.89 21.70 -3.47
C ASP A 78 -7.19 20.92 -2.35
N ILE A 79 -6.36 21.60 -1.54
CA ILE A 79 -5.69 21.00 -0.37
C ILE A 79 -6.72 20.44 0.62
N ASN A 80 -7.80 21.20 0.90
CA ASN A 80 -8.84 20.75 1.82
C ASN A 80 -9.66 19.58 1.25
N GLU A 81 -9.89 19.55 -0.06
CA GLU A 81 -10.55 18.43 -0.73
C GLU A 81 -9.71 17.15 -0.67
N ILE A 82 -8.40 17.26 -0.90
CA ILE A 82 -7.48 16.12 -0.74
C ILE A 82 -7.49 15.63 0.70
N ARG A 83 -7.44 16.51 1.70
CA ARG A 83 -7.54 16.12 3.12
C ARG A 83 -8.86 15.43 3.44
N ALA A 84 -9.98 15.96 2.96
CA ALA A 84 -11.29 15.34 3.16
C ALA A 84 -11.38 13.95 2.52
N PHE A 85 -10.75 13.75 1.35
CA PHE A 85 -10.63 12.45 0.71
C PHE A 85 -9.77 11.48 1.53
N CYS A 86 -8.61 11.94 2.04
CA CYS A 86 -7.78 11.14 2.95
C CYS A 86 -8.58 10.68 4.18
N ASP A 87 -9.28 11.60 4.84
CA ASP A 87 -10.08 11.30 6.02
C ASP A 87 -11.21 10.30 5.72
N HIS A 88 -11.84 10.41 4.55
CA HIS A 88 -12.84 9.46 4.07
C HIS A 88 -12.25 8.06 3.91
N GLU A 89 -11.11 7.90 3.23
CA GLU A 89 -10.48 6.60 3.00
C GLU A 89 -9.94 5.95 4.29
N VAL A 90 -9.41 6.76 5.21
CA VAL A 90 -9.03 6.30 6.56
C VAL A 90 -10.26 5.80 7.33
N THR A 91 -11.37 6.55 7.29
CA THR A 91 -12.64 6.15 7.94
C THR A 91 -13.20 4.87 7.33
N ALA A 92 -13.10 4.71 6.01
CA ALA A 92 -13.48 3.50 5.28
C ALA A 92 -12.53 2.31 5.52
N LYS A 93 -11.43 2.52 6.26
CA LYS A 93 -10.36 1.53 6.50
C LYS A 93 -9.67 1.06 5.23
N CYS A 94 -9.72 1.86 4.17
CA CYS A 94 -8.99 1.60 2.93
C CYS A 94 -7.51 1.96 3.09
N TRP A 95 -7.22 3.02 3.84
CA TRP A 95 -5.86 3.52 4.08
C TRP A 95 -5.45 3.36 5.54
N SER A 96 -4.14 3.20 5.78
CA SER A 96 -3.58 3.22 7.12
C SER A 96 -3.43 4.65 7.66
N LEU A 97 -3.28 4.76 8.98
CA LEU A 97 -2.97 6.03 9.64
C LEU A 97 -1.54 6.47 9.31
N SER A 98 -1.24 7.74 9.55
CA SER A 98 0.12 8.27 9.49
C SER A 98 1.04 7.51 10.43
N LEU A 99 2.29 7.27 10.00
CA LEU A 99 3.31 6.66 10.85
C LEU A 99 3.51 7.50 12.13
N PRO A 100 3.84 6.88 13.28
CA PRO A 100 4.06 7.60 14.52
C PRO A 100 5.21 8.62 14.40
N ASP A 101 5.09 9.72 15.13
CA ASP A 101 6.15 10.73 15.18
C ASP A 101 7.48 10.10 15.65
N GLY A 102 8.56 10.37 14.92
CA GLY A 102 9.89 9.84 15.22
C GLY A 102 10.09 8.35 14.86
N PHE A 103 9.16 7.74 14.12
CA PHE A 103 9.36 6.37 13.61
C PHE A 103 10.46 6.32 12.54
N THR A 104 11.46 5.47 12.75
CA THR A 104 12.55 5.25 11.80
C THR A 104 12.27 3.99 10.98
N LEU A 105 12.12 4.17 9.67
CA LEU A 105 12.04 3.06 8.72
C LEU A 105 13.34 2.26 8.71
N LEU A 106 13.25 0.95 8.45
CA LEU A 106 14.45 0.13 8.24
C LEU A 106 15.24 0.64 7.00
N PRO A 107 16.55 0.32 6.91
CA PRO A 107 17.29 0.50 5.67
C PRO A 107 16.51 -0.06 4.48
N ASP A 108 16.45 0.72 3.40
CA ASP A 108 15.73 0.42 2.15
C ASP A 108 14.19 0.47 2.21
N MET A 109 13.57 0.71 3.37
CA MET A 109 12.15 1.05 3.44
C MET A 109 11.93 2.54 3.10
N LYS A 110 10.94 2.83 2.26
CA LYS A 110 10.54 4.19 1.88
C LYS A 110 9.02 4.33 1.92
N VAL A 111 8.51 5.49 2.34
CA VAL A 111 7.12 5.87 2.11
C VAL A 111 7.04 6.53 0.75
N SER A 112 6.21 6.01 -0.14
CA SER A 112 5.87 6.70 -1.38
C SER A 112 4.74 7.70 -1.07
N PRO A 113 4.96 9.01 -1.25
CA PRO A 113 3.89 9.97 -1.06
C PRO A 113 2.86 9.77 -2.18
N MET A 114 1.64 9.36 -1.81
CA MET A 114 0.53 9.34 -2.77
C MET A 114 -0.01 10.76 -3.01
N PHE A 115 0.04 11.60 -1.98
CA PHE A 115 -0.28 13.03 -2.00
C PHE A 115 0.70 13.76 -1.08
N VAL A 116 1.18 14.94 -1.49
CA VAL A 116 1.91 15.89 -0.63
C VAL A 116 0.96 17.03 -0.33
N VAL A 117 0.55 17.21 0.92
CA VAL A 117 -0.52 18.14 1.37
C VAL A 117 -0.11 18.90 2.62
#